data_AF-H5TLM4-F1
#
_entry.id   AF-H5TLM4-F1
#
_cell.length_a   1.000
_cell.length_b   1.000
_cell.length_c   1.000
_cell.angle_alpha   90.00
_cell.angle_beta   90.00
_cell.angle_gamma   90.00
#
_symmetry.space_group_name_H-M   'P 1'
#
loop_
_entity.id
_entity.type
_entity.pdbx_description
1 polymer ?
#
loop_
_entity_poly.entity_id
_entity_poly.type
_entity_poly.pdbx_seq_one_letter_code
_entity_poly.pdbx_strand_id
1 'polypeptide(L)'
;MDILAAFDSAATKFPTKDVLITGEGDSFTYAELVDQSRRAATVFAGHGLTSGDRIALMCYNTTGFVIAMLGAWRVGATIVPINHKLAPPEVAHIIAHSGSSLLVVDGSLHAGTEGIDVAVMTTDTSVPDVPHLEDALASAAPLPAAEQAQLTDDTVAEILYTSGTTGLPKGCVHTHRTVTLTAMTAVIGLSMTRDERLLMSVPIWHASPLNNWLLGTLYVGGTVVLQREYHPVEFLKTAAAQRITLCFGPPVIYTTALNSVPDFADYDLSSARAWLYGGGPIGPEVAQRLAAGYRSDNFFQVYGMTETGPVGSVLYPDEQVSKAGSIGRVGLPGVDVRVVTANGGQARADQVGEIWIRSATTMIGYLDDPEATRAAIDADGWYHTGDLARVDDDGYLFIVDRTKDMIITGGENVYSKEVEDALTAHPAIAEAAVVGRPHPEWGQTVIAHIVRIDGADDVPEDLTTFLAGRLARYKIPREFHVAQSLPRTPTGKIQKHLINTPELSTTA
;
A
#
# COMPACT_ATOMS: atom_id res chain seq x y z
N MET A 1 17.27 3.42 18.00
CA MET A 1 17.24 1.94 17.85
C MET A 1 16.60 1.69 16.51
N ASP A 2 17.32 1.06 15.58
CA ASP A 2 16.82 0.77 14.23
C ASP A 2 16.32 -0.69 14.09
N ILE A 3 15.65 -0.99 12.97
CA ILE A 3 15.15 -2.32 12.64
C ILE A 3 16.25 -3.39 12.56
N LEU A 4 17.45 -3.07 12.03
CA LEU A 4 18.54 -4.06 11.96
C LEU A 4 18.98 -4.49 13.35
N ALA A 5 19.09 -3.55 14.30
CA ALA A 5 19.44 -3.86 15.68
C ALA A 5 18.36 -4.75 16.35
N ALA A 6 17.08 -4.48 16.09
CA ALA A 6 15.98 -5.33 16.58
C ALA A 6 16.03 -6.74 15.96
N PHE A 7 16.27 -6.82 14.66
CA PHE A 7 16.42 -8.07 13.91
C PHE A 7 17.62 -8.90 14.41
N ASP A 8 18.80 -8.29 14.57
CA ASP A 8 20.00 -8.96 15.10
C ASP A 8 19.80 -9.42 16.56
N SER A 9 19.03 -8.65 17.36
CA SER A 9 18.61 -9.06 18.70
C SER A 9 17.68 -10.28 18.67
N ALA A 10 16.72 -10.32 17.75
CA ALA A 10 15.84 -11.47 17.55
C ALA A 10 16.65 -12.70 17.11
N ALA A 11 17.61 -12.54 16.19
CA ALA A 11 18.46 -13.63 15.73
C ALA A 11 19.36 -14.22 16.82
N THR A 12 19.82 -13.39 17.76
CA THR A 12 20.57 -13.87 18.93
C THR A 12 19.68 -14.72 19.86
N LYS A 13 18.40 -14.38 19.97
CA LYS A 13 17.44 -15.07 20.85
C LYS A 13 16.83 -16.32 20.22
N PHE A 14 16.64 -16.31 18.91
CA PHE A 14 15.93 -17.35 18.14
C PHE A 14 16.73 -17.81 16.90
N PRO A 15 18.01 -18.19 17.03
CA PRO A 15 18.90 -18.38 15.88
C PRO A 15 18.42 -19.48 14.92
N THR A 16 17.78 -20.53 15.44
CA THR A 16 17.31 -21.70 14.68
C THR A 16 15.84 -21.62 14.28
N LYS A 17 15.16 -20.51 14.56
CA LYS A 17 13.76 -20.34 14.20
C LYS A 17 13.67 -19.85 12.76
N ASP A 18 12.73 -20.40 11.99
CA ASP A 18 12.39 -19.91 10.66
C ASP A 18 11.95 -18.45 10.71
N VAL A 19 12.64 -17.60 9.97
CA VAL A 19 12.29 -16.19 9.78
C VAL A 19 11.60 -15.98 8.44
N LEU A 20 12.07 -16.63 7.38
CA LEU A 20 11.47 -16.59 6.04
C LEU A 20 11.15 -18.02 5.60
N ILE A 21 9.98 -18.22 5.00
CA ILE A 21 9.58 -19.47 4.35
C ILE A 21 9.06 -19.12 2.97
N THR A 22 9.53 -19.76 1.91
CA THR A 22 9.03 -19.57 0.54
C THR A 22 7.76 -20.41 0.31
N GLY A 23 6.95 -20.05 -0.68
CA GLY A 23 5.77 -20.84 -1.06
C GLY A 23 6.08 -22.29 -1.46
N GLU A 24 7.33 -22.58 -1.85
CA GLU A 24 7.82 -23.91 -2.23
C GLU A 24 8.27 -24.75 -1.01
N GLY A 25 8.35 -24.14 0.17
CA GLY A 25 8.68 -24.81 1.43
C GLY A 25 10.13 -24.65 1.88
N ASP A 26 10.99 -23.99 1.09
CA ASP A 26 12.33 -23.62 1.52
C ASP A 26 12.26 -22.57 2.63
N SER A 27 13.21 -22.62 3.56
CA SER A 27 13.20 -21.73 4.72
C SER A 27 14.59 -21.19 5.03
N PHE A 28 14.60 -20.01 5.63
CA PHE A 28 15.76 -19.42 6.26
C PHE A 28 15.47 -19.27 7.74
N THR A 29 16.41 -19.70 8.57
CA THR A 29 16.44 -19.36 9.99
C THR A 29 16.94 -17.94 10.20
N TYR A 30 16.68 -17.37 11.38
CA TYR A 30 17.21 -16.05 11.72
C TYR A 30 18.75 -15.97 11.59
N ALA A 31 19.48 -17.00 12.01
CA ALA A 31 20.94 -17.02 11.92
C ALA A 31 21.41 -17.01 10.46
N GLU A 32 20.75 -17.78 9.59
CA GLU A 32 21.07 -17.82 8.16
C GLU A 32 20.74 -16.49 7.47
N LEU A 33 19.60 -15.87 7.77
CA LEU A 33 19.26 -14.57 7.20
C LEU A 33 20.22 -13.46 7.66
N VAL A 34 20.69 -13.49 8.91
CA VAL A 34 21.76 -12.59 9.38
C VAL A 34 23.04 -12.79 8.57
N ASP A 35 23.47 -14.04 8.37
CA ASP A 35 24.67 -14.35 7.57
C ASP A 35 24.52 -13.86 6.12
N GLN A 36 23.40 -14.17 5.47
CA GLN A 36 23.11 -13.73 4.10
C GLN A 36 23.06 -12.20 3.99
N SER A 37 22.41 -11.50 4.92
CA SER A 37 22.38 -10.03 4.91
C SER A 37 23.78 -9.42 5.09
N ARG A 38 24.67 -10.04 5.88
CA ARG A 38 26.07 -9.58 6.02
C ARG A 38 26.90 -9.87 4.78
N ARG A 39 26.68 -10.99 4.10
CA ARG A 39 27.31 -11.27 2.80
C ARG A 39 26.84 -10.29 1.74
N ALA A 40 25.54 -9.97 1.70
CA ALA A 40 24.97 -8.97 0.82
C ALA A 40 25.61 -7.61 1.04
N ALA A 41 25.82 -7.22 2.31
CA ALA A 41 26.54 -6.01 2.66
C ALA A 41 27.96 -5.97 2.07
N THR A 42 28.72 -7.07 2.15
CA THR A 42 30.04 -7.18 1.51
C THR A 42 29.96 -7.04 -0.02
N VAL A 43 28.98 -7.69 -0.65
CA VAL A 43 28.75 -7.59 -2.11
C VAL A 43 28.47 -6.15 -2.50
N PHE A 44 27.57 -5.46 -1.79
CA PHE A 44 27.19 -4.08 -2.06
C PHE A 44 28.32 -3.08 -1.81
N ALA A 45 29.10 -3.26 -0.74
CA ALA A 45 30.32 -2.48 -0.52
C ALA A 45 31.34 -2.68 -1.66
N GLY A 46 31.45 -3.90 -2.19
CA GLY A 46 32.27 -4.20 -3.38
C GLY A 46 31.80 -3.50 -4.67
N HIS A 47 30.52 -3.13 -4.75
CA HIS A 47 29.95 -2.29 -5.80
C HIS A 47 30.07 -0.78 -5.50
N GLY A 48 30.77 -0.41 -4.42
CA GLY A 48 31.01 0.97 -4.04
C GLY A 48 29.88 1.61 -3.23
N LEU A 49 28.87 0.85 -2.79
CA LEU A 49 27.81 1.41 -1.94
C LEU A 49 28.33 1.70 -0.53
N THR A 50 28.03 2.91 -0.07
CA THR A 50 28.37 3.44 1.24
C THR A 50 27.17 4.14 1.88
N SER A 51 27.35 4.66 3.10
CA SER A 51 26.28 5.34 3.83
C SER A 51 25.74 6.54 3.04
N GLY A 52 24.43 6.55 2.78
CA GLY A 52 23.75 7.60 2.02
C GLY A 52 23.65 7.35 0.51
N ASP A 53 24.30 6.31 -0.03
CA ASP A 53 24.04 5.83 -1.38
C ASP A 53 22.67 5.14 -1.47
N ARG A 54 22.15 4.97 -2.70
CA ARG A 54 20.82 4.42 -2.93
C ARG A 54 20.86 3.21 -3.85
N ILE A 55 20.07 2.21 -3.51
CA ILE A 55 19.93 0.96 -4.25
C ILE A 55 18.46 0.73 -4.59
N ALA A 56 18.18 0.57 -5.88
CA ALA A 56 16.84 0.25 -6.36
C ALA A 56 16.57 -1.24 -6.25
N LEU A 57 15.37 -1.62 -5.80
CA LEU A 57 14.94 -3.01 -5.65
C LEU A 57 13.67 -3.25 -6.47
N MET A 58 13.76 -3.99 -7.58
CA MET A 58 12.60 -4.35 -8.42
C MET A 58 12.40 -5.87 -8.42
N CYS A 59 11.77 -6.37 -7.36
CA CYS A 59 11.59 -7.80 -7.15
C CYS A 59 10.13 -8.17 -6.83
N TYR A 60 9.87 -9.47 -6.79
CA TYR A 60 8.66 -10.06 -6.22
C TYR A 60 8.77 -10.23 -4.69
N ASN A 61 7.82 -10.94 -4.08
CA ASN A 61 7.89 -11.36 -2.68
C ASN A 61 8.87 -12.53 -2.53
N THR A 62 10.16 -12.22 -2.49
CA THR A 62 11.23 -13.23 -2.49
C THR A 62 12.25 -13.01 -1.39
N THR A 63 13.06 -14.04 -1.12
CA THR A 63 14.19 -13.95 -0.19
C THR A 63 15.24 -12.98 -0.72
N GLY A 64 15.45 -12.93 -2.04
CA GLY A 64 16.32 -11.97 -2.72
C GLY A 64 16.02 -10.52 -2.32
N PHE A 65 14.74 -10.10 -2.33
CA PHE A 65 14.33 -8.76 -1.87
C PHE A 65 14.74 -8.49 -0.43
N VAL A 66 14.43 -9.43 0.50
CA VAL A 66 14.70 -9.24 1.94
C VAL A 66 16.20 -9.21 2.23
N ILE A 67 16.98 -10.09 1.59
CA ILE A 67 18.44 -10.14 1.72
C ILE A 67 19.06 -8.86 1.18
N ALA A 68 18.65 -8.40 0.01
CA ALA A 68 19.13 -7.16 -0.58
C ALA A 68 18.82 -5.94 0.29
N MET A 69 17.59 -5.84 0.82
CA MET A 69 17.21 -4.76 1.74
C MET A 69 18.08 -4.74 3.00
N LEU A 70 18.19 -5.88 3.70
CA LEU A 70 18.96 -5.94 4.94
C LEU A 70 20.45 -5.69 4.68
N GLY A 71 21.00 -6.19 3.57
CA GLY A 71 22.38 -5.95 3.16
C GLY A 71 22.67 -4.47 2.86
N ALA A 72 21.75 -3.79 2.17
CA ALA A 72 21.85 -2.36 1.89
C ALA A 72 21.88 -1.53 3.17
N TRP A 73 20.96 -1.80 4.11
CA TRP A 73 20.96 -1.12 5.41
C TRP A 73 22.22 -1.38 6.23
N ARG A 74 22.87 -2.55 6.11
CA ARG A 74 24.12 -2.83 6.81
C ARG A 74 25.29 -1.97 6.32
N VAL A 75 25.27 -1.51 5.07
CA VAL A 75 26.25 -0.53 4.55
C VAL A 75 25.77 0.93 4.68
N GLY A 76 24.59 1.15 5.28
CA GLY A 76 24.00 2.48 5.45
C GLY A 76 23.37 3.03 4.17
N ALA A 77 23.18 2.19 3.15
CA ALA A 77 22.53 2.58 1.91
C ALA A 77 21.00 2.60 2.08
N THR A 78 20.37 3.53 1.38
CA THR A 78 18.92 3.70 1.31
C THR A 78 18.34 2.79 0.23
N ILE A 79 17.30 2.03 0.55
CA ILE A 79 16.60 1.23 -0.46
C ILE A 79 15.55 2.05 -1.21
N VAL A 80 15.35 1.75 -2.49
CA VAL A 80 14.31 2.34 -3.33
C VAL A 80 13.50 1.20 -3.94
N PRO A 81 12.48 0.68 -3.23
CA PRO A 81 11.60 -0.34 -3.78
C PRO A 81 10.83 0.18 -4.99
N ILE A 82 10.89 -0.57 -6.10
CA ILE A 82 10.24 -0.21 -7.36
C ILE A 82 9.08 -1.17 -7.62
N ASN A 83 7.95 -0.58 -7.98
CA ASN A 83 6.79 -1.32 -8.47
C ASN A 83 7.12 -1.97 -9.83
N HIS A 84 7.26 -3.29 -9.85
CA HIS A 84 7.56 -4.07 -11.06
C HIS A 84 6.47 -4.00 -12.15
N LYS A 85 5.30 -3.43 -11.87
CA LYS A 85 4.23 -3.22 -12.85
C LYS A 85 4.36 -1.91 -13.63
N LEU A 86 5.34 -1.06 -13.29
CA LEU A 86 5.61 0.18 -14.01
C LEU A 86 6.24 -0.11 -15.37
N ALA A 87 5.97 0.75 -16.35
CA ALA A 87 6.60 0.67 -17.65
C ALA A 87 8.10 1.07 -17.56
N PRO A 88 8.96 0.59 -18.48
CA PRO A 88 10.40 0.90 -18.43
C PRO A 88 10.75 2.40 -18.30
N PRO A 89 10.06 3.35 -18.98
CA PRO A 89 10.33 4.78 -18.78
C PRO A 89 10.05 5.29 -17.36
N GLU A 90 9.02 4.75 -16.69
CA GLU A 90 8.68 5.10 -15.31
C GLU A 90 9.72 4.55 -14.33
N VAL A 91 10.21 3.32 -14.57
CA VAL A 91 11.30 2.71 -13.81
C VAL A 91 12.59 3.54 -13.97
N ALA A 92 12.95 3.88 -15.20
CA ALA A 92 14.11 4.72 -15.49
C ALA A 92 14.01 6.10 -14.82
N HIS A 93 12.83 6.71 -14.82
CA HIS A 93 12.58 7.96 -14.10
C HIS A 93 12.82 7.82 -12.59
N ILE A 94 12.29 6.77 -11.95
CA ILE A 94 12.49 6.53 -10.52
C ILE A 94 13.97 6.32 -10.18
N ILE A 95 14.71 5.55 -10.98
CA ILE A 95 16.13 5.30 -10.76
C ILE A 95 16.94 6.60 -10.90
N ALA A 96 16.68 7.38 -11.95
CA ALA A 96 17.34 8.65 -12.18
C ALA A 96 17.01 9.69 -11.09
N HIS A 97 15.73 9.86 -10.75
CA HIS A 97 15.29 10.82 -9.75
C HIS A 97 15.74 10.44 -8.34
N SER A 98 15.73 9.14 -8.01
CA SER A 98 16.30 8.68 -6.75
C SER A 98 17.81 8.78 -6.72
N GLY A 99 18.51 8.88 -7.86
CA GLY A 99 19.97 8.80 -7.90
C GLY A 99 20.50 7.49 -7.34
N SER A 100 19.79 6.38 -7.62
CA SER A 100 20.25 5.03 -7.27
C SER A 100 21.44 4.64 -8.14
N SER A 101 22.47 4.04 -7.56
CA SER A 101 23.71 3.65 -8.29
C SER A 101 23.77 2.16 -8.62
N LEU A 102 22.92 1.35 -8.00
CA LEU A 102 22.77 -0.08 -8.24
C LEU A 102 21.27 -0.43 -8.28
N LEU A 103 20.89 -1.27 -9.24
CA LEU A 103 19.57 -1.91 -9.33
C LEU A 103 19.72 -3.40 -9.06
N VAL A 104 19.06 -3.90 -8.01
CA VAL A 104 18.81 -5.33 -7.82
C VAL A 104 17.41 -5.64 -8.34
N VAL A 105 17.32 -6.58 -9.28
CA VAL A 105 16.09 -6.92 -9.99
C VAL A 105 15.89 -8.42 -10.01
N ASP A 106 14.65 -8.89 -9.87
CA ASP A 106 14.39 -10.31 -10.16
C ASP A 106 14.68 -10.58 -11.63
N GLY A 107 15.48 -11.59 -11.97
CA GLY A 107 15.86 -11.82 -13.37
C GLY A 107 14.69 -12.01 -14.32
N SER A 108 13.52 -12.48 -13.85
CA SER A 108 12.32 -12.58 -14.70
C SER A 108 11.73 -11.22 -15.09
N LEU A 109 12.13 -10.15 -14.41
CA LEU A 109 11.74 -8.76 -14.66
C LEU A 109 12.82 -7.96 -15.41
N HIS A 110 13.98 -8.56 -15.70
CA HIS A 110 15.12 -7.85 -16.28
C HIS A 110 14.81 -7.18 -17.63
N ALA A 111 13.93 -7.74 -18.46
CA ALA A 111 13.50 -7.09 -19.70
C ALA A 111 12.83 -5.72 -19.47
N GLY A 112 12.22 -5.50 -18.30
CA GLY A 112 11.66 -4.19 -17.92
C GLY A 112 12.72 -3.15 -17.56
N THR A 113 14.00 -3.50 -17.59
CA THR A 113 15.13 -2.65 -17.20
C THR A 113 15.95 -2.11 -18.38
N GLU A 114 15.49 -2.33 -19.61
CA GLU A 114 16.15 -1.83 -20.82
C GLU A 114 16.32 -0.31 -20.79
N GLY A 115 17.52 0.17 -21.10
CA GLY A 115 17.83 1.61 -21.16
C GLY A 115 18.16 2.26 -19.81
N ILE A 116 18.26 1.48 -18.72
CA ILE A 116 18.73 1.96 -17.43
C ILE A 116 20.26 2.05 -17.43
N ASP A 117 20.79 3.23 -17.08
CA ASP A 117 22.23 3.55 -17.08
C ASP A 117 22.82 3.49 -15.67
N VAL A 118 22.61 2.37 -14.97
CA VAL A 118 23.23 2.07 -13.66
C VAL A 118 23.68 0.62 -13.62
N ALA A 119 24.51 0.24 -12.63
CA ALA A 119 24.87 -1.16 -12.44
C ALA A 119 23.62 -2.00 -12.15
N VAL A 120 23.51 -3.18 -12.78
CA VAL A 120 22.37 -4.10 -12.60
C VAL A 120 22.88 -5.43 -12.07
N MET A 121 22.17 -5.95 -11.07
CA MET A 121 22.37 -7.28 -10.51
C MET A 121 21.02 -7.99 -10.44
N THR A 122 21.00 -9.26 -10.85
CA THR A 122 19.79 -10.09 -10.78
C THR A 122 19.72 -10.84 -9.46
N THR A 123 18.53 -11.22 -9.03
CA THR A 123 18.28 -12.12 -7.89
C THR A 123 17.12 -13.06 -8.22
N ASP A 124 17.00 -14.16 -7.49
CA ASP A 124 16.01 -15.23 -7.65
C ASP A 124 16.06 -15.96 -9.01
N THR A 125 15.77 -15.26 -10.11
CA THR A 125 15.96 -15.76 -11.48
C THR A 125 17.32 -15.28 -12.01
N SER A 126 18.16 -16.18 -12.53
CA SER A 126 19.43 -15.79 -13.17
C SER A 126 19.22 -15.32 -14.61
N VAL A 127 19.96 -14.30 -15.05
CA VAL A 127 20.04 -13.88 -16.46
C VAL A 127 21.47 -14.06 -16.96
N PRO A 128 21.69 -14.68 -18.14
CA PRO A 128 23.04 -14.82 -18.70
C PRO A 128 23.76 -13.48 -18.81
N ASP A 129 25.05 -13.47 -18.49
CA ASP A 129 25.95 -12.32 -18.58
C ASP A 129 25.60 -11.11 -17.68
N VAL A 130 24.63 -11.27 -16.77
CA VAL A 130 24.30 -10.27 -15.74
C VAL A 130 24.72 -10.82 -14.37
N PRO A 131 25.43 -10.04 -13.52
CA PRO A 131 25.76 -10.48 -12.17
C PRO A 131 24.52 -10.99 -11.41
N HIS A 132 24.68 -12.07 -10.65
CA HIS A 132 23.61 -12.69 -9.87
C HIS A 132 23.94 -12.62 -8.37
N LEU A 133 23.00 -12.15 -7.56
CA LEU A 133 23.21 -11.87 -6.14
C LEU A 133 23.58 -13.16 -5.39
N GLU A 134 22.84 -14.24 -5.60
CA GLU A 134 23.01 -15.52 -4.91
C GLU A 134 24.41 -16.14 -5.16
N ASP A 135 24.94 -16.02 -6.38
CA ASP A 135 26.30 -16.44 -6.73
C ASP A 135 27.36 -15.59 -6.02
N ALA A 136 27.11 -14.27 -5.96
CA ALA A 136 27.98 -13.33 -5.26
C ALA A 136 27.97 -13.57 -3.74
N LEU A 137 26.80 -13.88 -3.15
CA LEU A 137 26.65 -14.22 -1.73
C LEU A 137 27.43 -15.49 -1.36
N ALA A 138 27.35 -16.52 -2.20
CA ALA A 138 28.08 -17.78 -2.00
C ALA A 138 29.61 -17.56 -1.94
N SER A 139 30.11 -16.57 -2.69
CA SER A 139 31.53 -16.23 -2.78
C SER A 139 32.00 -15.19 -1.75
N ALA A 140 31.09 -14.36 -1.23
CA ALA A 140 31.42 -13.28 -0.31
C ALA A 140 31.59 -13.77 1.14
N ALA A 141 32.55 -13.20 1.88
CA ALA A 141 32.59 -13.34 3.33
C ALA A 141 31.53 -12.43 3.97
N PRO A 142 30.91 -12.81 5.10
CA PRO A 142 29.99 -11.93 5.81
C PRO A 142 30.73 -10.70 6.34
N LEU A 143 30.16 -9.50 6.13
CA LEU A 143 30.68 -8.25 6.66
C LEU A 143 30.83 -8.34 8.20
N PRO A 144 32.02 -8.07 8.76
CA PRO A 144 32.21 -8.05 10.20
C PRO A 144 31.33 -6.99 10.86
N ALA A 145 30.76 -7.31 12.03
CA ALA A 145 29.87 -6.38 12.74
C ALA A 145 30.54 -5.04 13.09
N ALA A 146 31.87 -5.02 13.26
CA ALA A 146 32.65 -3.81 13.53
C ALA A 146 32.81 -2.90 12.29
N GLU A 147 32.59 -3.43 11.09
CA GLU A 147 32.67 -2.72 9.82
C GLU A 147 31.28 -2.30 9.30
N GLN A 148 30.21 -2.71 9.99
CA GLN A 148 28.84 -2.30 9.67
C GLN A 148 28.68 -0.78 9.85
N ALA A 149 27.91 -0.16 8.95
CA ALA A 149 27.61 1.26 9.06
C ALA A 149 26.85 1.56 10.36
N GLN A 150 27.19 2.71 10.98
CA GLN A 150 26.47 3.21 12.12
C GLN A 150 25.19 3.91 11.66
N LEU A 151 24.05 3.25 11.88
CA LEU A 151 22.75 3.83 11.58
C LEU A 151 22.34 4.78 12.71
N THR A 152 22.01 6.02 12.33
CA THR A 152 21.41 7.01 13.23
C THR A 152 19.91 7.10 12.97
N ASP A 153 19.18 7.72 13.89
CA ASP A 153 17.74 7.95 13.73
C ASP A 153 17.40 8.77 12.47
N ASP A 154 18.34 9.60 12.01
CA ASP A 154 18.18 10.47 10.83
C ASP A 154 18.71 9.83 9.53
N THR A 155 19.36 8.66 9.62
CA THR A 155 19.83 7.94 8.42
C THR A 155 18.62 7.50 7.60
N VAL A 156 18.60 7.85 6.31
CA VAL A 156 17.50 7.50 5.39
C VAL A 156 17.52 5.98 5.14
N ALA A 157 16.42 5.32 5.47
CA ALA A 157 16.27 3.88 5.29
C ALA A 157 15.71 3.56 3.90
N GLU A 158 14.72 4.33 3.45
CA GLU A 158 14.01 4.03 2.21
C GLU A 158 13.41 5.28 1.55
N ILE A 159 13.20 5.18 0.23
CA ILE A 159 12.43 6.14 -0.57
C ILE A 159 11.33 5.38 -1.29
N LEU A 160 10.07 5.63 -0.91
CA LEU A 160 8.91 4.95 -1.46
C LEU A 160 8.18 5.85 -2.45
N TYR A 161 8.13 5.44 -3.71
CA TYR A 161 7.47 6.23 -4.74
C TYR A 161 5.95 6.04 -4.74
N THR A 162 5.22 7.16 -4.77
CA THR A 162 3.76 7.20 -4.88
C THR A 162 3.32 7.85 -6.19
N SER A 163 2.09 7.57 -6.63
CA SER A 163 1.53 8.24 -7.80
C SER A 163 1.27 9.71 -7.49
N GLY A 164 2.04 10.61 -8.12
CA GLY A 164 1.87 12.05 -7.96
C GLY A 164 0.59 12.57 -8.63
N THR A 165 0.05 13.67 -8.12
CA THR A 165 -1.09 14.37 -8.73
C THR A 165 -0.75 15.06 -10.05
N THR A 166 0.54 15.31 -10.29
CA THR A 166 1.09 15.99 -11.47
C THR A 166 1.48 15.04 -12.61
N GLY A 167 1.27 13.72 -12.42
CA GLY A 167 1.57 12.68 -13.41
C GLY A 167 2.92 11.98 -13.22
N LEU A 168 3.89 12.59 -12.53
CA LEU A 168 5.17 11.97 -12.18
C LEU A 168 5.16 11.41 -10.75
N PRO A 169 5.74 10.22 -10.50
CA PRO A 169 5.84 9.66 -9.16
C PRO A 169 6.64 10.54 -8.18
N LYS A 170 6.19 10.65 -6.92
CA LYS A 170 6.90 11.39 -5.85
C LYS A 170 7.56 10.41 -4.89
N GLY A 171 8.83 10.63 -4.55
CA GLY A 171 9.56 9.79 -3.59
C GLY A 171 9.33 10.23 -2.15
N CYS A 172 8.65 9.42 -1.34
CA CYS A 172 8.46 9.67 0.10
C CYS A 172 9.71 9.20 0.87
N VAL A 173 10.40 10.11 1.55
CA VAL A 173 11.66 9.80 2.23
C VAL A 173 11.42 9.39 3.67
N HIS A 174 11.85 8.19 4.06
CA HIS A 174 11.72 7.67 5.42
C HIS A 174 13.09 7.34 6.01
N THR A 175 13.29 7.69 7.28
CA THR A 175 14.50 7.37 8.04
C THR A 175 14.34 6.05 8.78
N HIS A 176 15.45 5.49 9.27
CA HIS A 176 15.40 4.32 10.14
C HIS A 176 14.51 4.55 11.37
N ARG A 177 14.46 5.78 11.90
CA ARG A 177 13.52 6.14 12.98
C ARG A 177 12.07 6.02 12.53
N THR A 178 11.68 6.64 11.42
CA THR A 178 10.27 6.61 10.97
C THR A 178 9.83 5.17 10.66
N VAL A 179 10.69 4.39 9.98
CA VAL A 179 10.43 2.99 9.65
C VAL A 179 10.30 2.13 10.91
N THR A 180 11.19 2.31 11.90
CA THR A 180 11.14 1.56 13.16
C THR A 180 9.87 1.90 13.96
N LEU A 181 9.51 3.18 14.03
CA LEU A 181 8.30 3.62 14.71
C LEU A 181 7.02 3.10 14.02
N THR A 182 7.02 2.98 12.69
CA THR A 182 5.92 2.35 11.94
C THR A 182 5.74 0.89 12.35
N ALA A 183 6.83 0.11 12.34
CA ALA A 183 6.82 -1.28 12.78
C ALA A 183 6.33 -1.41 14.23
N MET A 184 6.85 -0.59 15.15
CA MET A 184 6.41 -0.57 16.55
C MET A 184 4.92 -0.22 16.69
N THR A 185 4.43 0.75 15.92
CA THR A 185 3.02 1.17 15.94
C THR A 185 2.11 0.02 15.50
N ALA A 186 2.46 -0.70 14.44
CA ALA A 186 1.75 -1.89 14.01
C ALA A 186 1.78 -3.02 15.07
N VAL A 187 2.96 -3.26 15.65
CA VAL A 187 3.16 -4.27 16.70
C VAL A 187 2.29 -4.00 17.92
N ILE A 188 2.26 -2.75 18.41
CA ILE A 188 1.44 -2.38 19.57
C ILE A 188 -0.05 -2.40 19.20
N GLY A 189 -0.40 -1.80 18.06
CA GLY A 189 -1.80 -1.66 17.63
C GLY A 189 -2.53 -2.99 17.41
N LEU A 190 -1.81 -4.03 16.99
CA LEU A 190 -2.35 -5.38 16.74
C LEU A 190 -1.88 -6.44 17.73
N SER A 191 -1.17 -6.04 18.78
CA SER A 191 -0.61 -6.96 19.78
C SER A 191 0.22 -8.09 19.12
N MET A 192 1.10 -7.74 18.19
CA MET A 192 1.99 -8.70 17.53
C MET A 192 3.00 -9.27 18.53
N THR A 193 3.25 -10.56 18.42
CA THR A 193 4.20 -11.26 19.29
C THR A 193 5.22 -12.05 18.48
N ARG A 194 6.24 -12.59 19.15
CA ARG A 194 7.20 -13.50 18.51
C ARG A 194 6.53 -14.71 17.86
N ASP A 195 5.30 -15.08 18.21
CA ASP A 195 4.63 -16.24 17.65
C ASP A 195 3.86 -15.91 16.36
N GLU A 196 3.97 -14.67 15.85
CA GLU A 196 3.39 -14.31 14.57
C GLU A 196 3.95 -15.12 13.40
N ARG A 197 3.03 -15.48 12.50
CA ARG A 197 3.29 -16.04 11.18
C ARG A 197 2.53 -15.19 10.16
N LEU A 198 3.23 -14.26 9.53
CA LEU A 198 2.70 -13.38 8.49
C LEU A 198 2.70 -14.10 7.14
N LEU A 199 1.57 -14.10 6.45
CA LEU A 199 1.53 -14.45 5.04
C LEU A 199 1.67 -13.19 4.18
N MET A 200 2.79 -13.10 3.45
CA MET A 200 3.09 -12.02 2.53
C MET A 200 2.66 -12.39 1.11
N SER A 201 1.40 -12.10 0.77
CA SER A 201 0.82 -12.39 -0.55
C SER A 201 0.56 -11.15 -1.38
N VAL A 202 0.73 -9.95 -0.82
CA VAL A 202 0.67 -8.68 -1.54
C VAL A 202 2.08 -8.15 -1.77
N PRO A 203 2.31 -7.29 -2.78
CA PRO A 203 3.66 -6.90 -3.15
C PRO A 203 4.43 -6.22 -2.01
N ILE A 204 5.57 -6.81 -1.63
CA ILE A 204 6.41 -6.44 -0.48
C ILE A 204 7.00 -5.03 -0.60
N TRP A 205 7.16 -4.53 -1.82
CA TRP A 205 7.68 -3.19 -2.10
C TRP A 205 6.67 -2.06 -1.80
N HIS A 206 5.41 -2.39 -1.51
CA HIS A 206 4.46 -1.38 -1.02
C HIS A 206 4.75 -1.03 0.45
N ALA A 207 4.52 0.24 0.79
CA ALA A 207 4.79 0.79 2.10
C ALA A 207 4.22 -0.03 3.28
N SER A 208 2.97 -0.51 3.18
CA SER A 208 2.32 -1.23 4.29
C SER A 208 2.79 -2.68 4.44
N PRO A 209 2.82 -3.50 3.36
CA PRO A 209 3.52 -4.79 3.34
C PRO A 209 4.93 -4.73 3.90
N LEU A 210 5.72 -3.73 3.47
CA LEU A 210 7.07 -3.52 3.95
C LEU A 210 7.08 -3.13 5.44
N ASN A 211 6.59 -1.94 5.77
CA ASN A 211 6.91 -1.30 7.05
C ASN A 211 6.09 -1.80 8.22
N ASN A 212 4.80 -2.07 8.01
CA ASN A 212 3.92 -2.50 9.10
C ASN A 212 4.08 -3.99 9.34
N TRP A 213 4.10 -4.78 8.24
CA TRP A 213 3.91 -6.22 8.33
C TRP A 213 5.22 -6.99 8.28
N LEU A 214 6.05 -6.82 7.24
CA LEU A 214 7.37 -7.47 7.19
C LEU A 214 8.21 -7.01 8.38
N LEU A 215 8.46 -5.71 8.50
CA LEU A 215 9.36 -5.19 9.52
C LEU A 215 8.77 -5.33 10.93
N GLY A 216 7.45 -5.18 11.10
CA GLY A 216 6.78 -5.47 12.38
C GLY A 216 6.96 -6.93 12.81
N THR A 217 6.87 -7.88 11.87
CA THR A 217 7.07 -9.31 12.14
C THR A 217 8.53 -9.62 12.49
N LEU A 218 9.49 -9.05 11.75
CA LEU A 218 10.92 -9.18 12.06
C LEU A 218 11.28 -8.55 13.42
N TYR A 219 10.67 -7.40 13.74
CA TYR A 219 10.90 -6.68 15.00
C TYR A 219 10.55 -7.53 16.23
N VAL A 220 9.47 -8.31 16.17
CA VAL A 220 9.04 -9.18 17.28
C VAL A 220 9.69 -10.56 17.26
N GLY A 221 10.47 -10.90 16.24
CA GLY A 221 11.05 -12.25 16.09
C GLY A 221 10.08 -13.29 15.53
N GLY A 222 9.09 -12.86 14.73
CA GLY A 222 8.10 -13.72 14.07
C GLY A 222 8.62 -14.45 12.82
N THR A 223 7.73 -15.08 12.08
CA THR A 223 8.03 -15.76 10.80
C THR A 223 7.23 -15.14 9.68
N VAL A 224 7.84 -14.96 8.52
CA VAL A 224 7.20 -14.42 7.30
C VAL A 224 7.19 -15.51 6.25
N VAL A 225 6.00 -15.87 5.79
CA VAL A 225 5.78 -16.82 4.70
C VAL A 225 5.55 -16.01 3.42
N LEU A 226 6.47 -16.13 2.49
CA LEU A 226 6.51 -15.40 1.23
C LEU A 226 5.75 -16.17 0.16
N GLN A 227 4.68 -15.57 -0.34
CA GLN A 227 4.03 -16.01 -1.57
C GLN A 227 4.45 -15.06 -2.68
N ARG A 228 5.24 -15.58 -3.65
CA ARG A 228 5.87 -14.79 -4.72
C ARG A 228 4.91 -13.79 -5.37
N GLU A 229 3.72 -14.27 -5.72
CA GLU A 229 2.58 -13.48 -6.18
C GLU A 229 1.27 -14.04 -5.65
N TYR A 230 0.25 -13.19 -5.53
CA TYR A 230 -1.07 -13.61 -5.07
C TYR A 230 -1.71 -14.61 -6.02
N HIS A 231 -2.08 -15.77 -5.49
CA HIS A 231 -2.95 -16.75 -6.12
C HIS A 231 -3.93 -17.27 -5.08
N PRO A 232 -5.26 -17.23 -5.31
CA PRO A 232 -6.28 -17.45 -4.28
C PRO A 232 -6.25 -18.86 -3.68
N VAL A 233 -5.99 -19.88 -4.51
CA VAL A 233 -5.87 -21.27 -4.02
C VAL A 233 -4.62 -21.45 -3.16
N GLU A 234 -3.48 -20.91 -3.62
CA GLU A 234 -2.21 -21.06 -2.90
C GLU A 234 -2.18 -20.22 -1.62
N PHE A 235 -2.90 -19.09 -1.61
CA PHE A 235 -3.13 -18.29 -0.41
C PHE A 235 -3.80 -19.12 0.69
N LEU A 236 -4.89 -19.83 0.38
CA LEU A 236 -5.62 -20.65 1.35
C LEU A 236 -4.83 -21.90 1.76
N LYS A 237 -4.20 -22.59 0.80
CA LYS A 237 -3.33 -23.74 1.07
C LYS A 237 -2.19 -23.36 2.00
N THR A 238 -1.50 -22.27 1.71
CA THR A 238 -0.39 -21.77 2.52
C THR A 238 -0.89 -21.31 3.88
N ALA A 239 -2.00 -20.59 3.94
CA ALA A 239 -2.61 -20.16 5.20
C ALA A 239 -2.88 -21.32 6.15
N ALA A 240 -3.48 -22.40 5.65
CA ALA A 240 -3.77 -23.60 6.42
C ALA A 240 -2.49 -24.39 6.77
N ALA A 241 -1.67 -24.73 5.77
CA ALA A 241 -0.49 -25.57 5.94
C ALA A 241 0.55 -24.93 6.88
N GLN A 242 0.75 -23.62 6.75
CA GLN A 242 1.71 -22.87 7.55
C GLN A 242 1.09 -22.27 8.80
N ARG A 243 -0.17 -22.57 9.13
CA ARG A 243 -0.87 -22.05 10.32
C ARG A 243 -0.70 -20.54 10.50
N ILE A 244 -0.97 -19.80 9.43
CA ILE A 244 -0.79 -18.34 9.40
C ILE A 244 -1.64 -17.66 10.47
N THR A 245 -1.07 -16.66 11.13
CA THR A 245 -1.74 -15.88 12.20
C THR A 245 -2.18 -14.51 11.70
N LEU A 246 -1.44 -13.93 10.76
CA LEU A 246 -1.58 -12.56 10.28
C LEU A 246 -1.58 -12.56 8.75
N CYS A 247 -2.58 -11.95 8.14
CA CYS A 247 -2.65 -11.70 6.70
C CYS A 247 -2.94 -10.22 6.47
N PHE A 248 -2.39 -9.65 5.38
CA PHE A 248 -2.76 -8.32 4.93
C PHE A 248 -3.02 -8.29 3.42
N GLY A 249 -4.04 -7.54 3.01
CA GLY A 249 -4.16 -7.12 1.61
C GLY A 249 -5.41 -6.30 1.32
N PRO A 250 -5.58 -5.86 0.06
CA PRO A 250 -6.80 -5.17 -0.32
C PRO A 250 -8.01 -6.11 -0.21
N PRO A 251 -9.24 -5.61 0.02
CA PRO A 251 -10.43 -6.45 0.17
C PRO A 251 -10.60 -7.55 -0.88
N VAL A 252 -10.17 -7.28 -2.12
CA VAL A 252 -10.25 -8.20 -3.25
C VAL A 252 -9.51 -9.52 -3.03
N ILE A 253 -8.44 -9.58 -2.21
CA ILE A 253 -7.78 -10.85 -1.93
C ILE A 253 -8.73 -11.79 -1.18
N TYR A 254 -9.47 -11.27 -0.21
CA TYR A 254 -10.37 -12.08 0.61
C TYR A 254 -11.63 -12.47 -0.15
N THR A 255 -12.22 -11.53 -0.89
CA THR A 255 -13.43 -11.82 -1.66
C THR A 255 -13.16 -12.77 -2.82
N THR A 256 -12.01 -12.65 -3.50
CA THR A 256 -11.64 -13.56 -4.59
C THR A 256 -11.38 -14.98 -4.07
N ALA A 257 -10.65 -15.11 -2.95
CA ALA A 257 -10.45 -16.42 -2.34
C ALA A 257 -11.79 -17.07 -1.96
N LEU A 258 -12.69 -16.32 -1.30
CA LEU A 258 -14.01 -16.83 -0.91
C LEU A 258 -14.91 -17.21 -2.10
N ASN A 259 -14.92 -16.41 -3.16
CA ASN A 259 -15.86 -16.60 -4.27
C ASN A 259 -15.37 -17.57 -5.35
N SER A 260 -14.05 -17.71 -5.53
CA SER A 260 -13.46 -18.41 -6.68
C SER A 260 -12.81 -19.74 -6.35
N VAL A 261 -12.53 -20.03 -5.06
CA VAL A 261 -11.91 -21.31 -4.67
C VAL A 261 -12.99 -22.34 -4.34
N PRO A 262 -13.07 -23.46 -5.08
CA PRO A 262 -13.90 -24.59 -4.71
C PRO A 262 -13.51 -25.12 -3.33
N ASP A 263 -14.49 -25.64 -2.59
CA ASP A 263 -14.26 -26.28 -1.29
C ASP A 263 -13.55 -25.35 -0.28
N PHE A 264 -13.77 -24.03 -0.38
CA PHE A 264 -13.22 -23.02 0.55
C PHE A 264 -13.39 -23.41 2.04
N ALA A 265 -14.53 -24.02 2.38
CA ALA A 265 -14.85 -24.42 3.74
C ALA A 265 -13.96 -25.54 4.31
N ASP A 266 -13.24 -26.27 3.46
CA ASP A 266 -12.36 -27.38 3.85
C ASP A 266 -11.00 -26.90 4.38
N TYR A 267 -10.62 -25.65 4.08
CA TYR A 267 -9.40 -25.06 4.61
C TYR A 267 -9.57 -24.72 6.10
N ASP A 268 -8.67 -25.26 6.95
CA ASP A 268 -8.56 -24.86 8.34
C ASP A 268 -7.80 -23.54 8.45
N LEU A 269 -8.54 -22.46 8.65
CA LEU A 269 -8.02 -21.11 8.81
C LEU A 269 -8.10 -20.62 10.27
N SER A 270 -8.31 -21.52 11.23
CA SER A 270 -8.54 -21.20 12.65
C SER A 270 -7.32 -20.56 13.34
N SER A 271 -6.12 -20.69 12.79
CA SER A 271 -4.92 -20.02 13.31
C SER A 271 -4.93 -18.51 13.09
N ALA A 272 -5.67 -18.02 12.10
CA ALA A 272 -5.65 -16.62 11.72
C ALA A 272 -6.39 -15.77 12.76
N ARG A 273 -5.60 -14.97 13.48
CA ARG A 273 -6.11 -14.05 14.51
C ARG A 273 -6.34 -12.64 13.97
N ALA A 274 -5.87 -12.34 12.76
CA ALA A 274 -5.97 -11.02 12.15
C ALA A 274 -5.98 -11.12 10.62
N TRP A 275 -7.15 -10.82 10.05
CA TRP A 275 -7.36 -10.60 8.61
C TRP A 275 -7.37 -9.09 8.35
N LEU A 276 -6.21 -8.53 8.08
CA LEU A 276 -6.06 -7.09 7.88
C LEU A 276 -6.39 -6.72 6.45
N TYR A 277 -7.19 -5.69 6.26
CA TYR A 277 -7.37 -5.08 4.96
C TYR A 277 -7.08 -3.59 4.99
N GLY A 278 -6.75 -3.06 3.82
CA GLY A 278 -6.39 -1.66 3.63
C GLY A 278 -6.45 -1.27 2.16
N GLY A 279 -6.28 0.01 1.87
CA GLY A 279 -6.42 0.54 0.50
C GLY A 279 -7.87 0.79 0.06
N GLY A 280 -8.85 0.34 0.84
CA GLY A 280 -10.27 0.67 0.68
C GLY A 280 -11.12 0.02 1.76
N PRO A 281 -12.22 0.65 2.21
CA PRO A 281 -13.12 0.06 3.20
C PRO A 281 -13.98 -1.07 2.61
N ILE A 282 -14.45 -1.96 3.48
CA ILE A 282 -15.38 -3.03 3.14
C ILE A 282 -16.78 -2.62 3.59
N GLY A 283 -17.73 -2.67 2.66
CA GLY A 283 -19.14 -2.41 2.97
C GLY A 283 -19.81 -3.55 3.75
N PRO A 284 -20.98 -3.29 4.36
CA PRO A 284 -21.63 -4.18 5.32
C PRO A 284 -21.93 -5.58 4.77
N GLU A 285 -22.45 -5.69 3.54
CA GLU A 285 -22.76 -7.00 2.94
C GLU A 285 -21.50 -7.86 2.78
N VAL A 286 -20.43 -7.26 2.27
CA VAL A 286 -19.15 -7.96 2.05
C VAL A 286 -18.51 -8.32 3.39
N ALA A 287 -18.57 -7.44 4.40
CA ALA A 287 -18.07 -7.75 5.74
C ALA A 287 -18.76 -8.98 6.34
N GLN A 288 -20.09 -9.03 6.27
CA GLN A 288 -20.88 -10.18 6.76
C GLN A 288 -20.56 -11.46 5.99
N ARG A 289 -20.44 -11.38 4.66
CA ARG A 289 -20.07 -12.53 3.81
C ARG A 289 -18.67 -13.06 4.14
N LEU A 290 -17.70 -12.18 4.33
CA LEU A 290 -16.34 -12.56 4.69
C LEU A 290 -16.29 -13.18 6.09
N ALA A 291 -16.93 -12.58 7.09
CA ALA A 291 -16.98 -13.13 8.45
C ALA A 291 -17.59 -14.54 8.48
N ALA A 292 -18.73 -14.72 7.79
CA ALA A 292 -19.37 -16.03 7.67
C ALA A 292 -18.53 -17.04 6.88
N GLY A 293 -17.97 -16.65 5.75
CA GLY A 293 -17.17 -17.51 4.88
C GLY A 293 -15.88 -17.98 5.54
N TYR A 294 -15.09 -17.05 6.08
CA TYR A 294 -13.84 -17.34 6.80
C TYR A 294 -14.07 -17.93 8.19
N ARG A 295 -15.32 -17.98 8.67
CA ARG A 295 -15.70 -18.43 10.02
C ARG A 295 -14.92 -17.67 11.10
N SER A 296 -14.76 -16.36 10.91
CA SER A 296 -13.91 -15.52 11.75
C SER A 296 -14.39 -14.07 11.72
N ASP A 297 -14.55 -13.47 12.89
CA ASP A 297 -14.85 -12.05 13.03
C ASP A 297 -13.59 -11.19 13.12
N ASN A 298 -12.39 -11.81 13.07
CA ASN A 298 -11.09 -11.16 13.29
C ASN A 298 -10.59 -10.35 12.09
N PHE A 299 -11.48 -9.60 11.43
CA PHE A 299 -11.12 -8.67 10.37
C PHE A 299 -10.76 -7.31 10.96
N PHE A 300 -9.75 -6.68 10.39
CA PHE A 300 -9.27 -5.36 10.81
C PHE A 300 -9.18 -4.47 9.58
N GLN A 301 -9.83 -3.31 9.61
CA GLN A 301 -9.57 -2.29 8.60
C GLN A 301 -8.43 -1.43 9.09
N VAL A 302 -7.41 -1.22 8.26
CA VAL A 302 -6.37 -0.24 8.52
C VAL A 302 -6.40 0.88 7.49
N TYR A 303 -6.20 2.09 7.97
CA TYR A 303 -6.05 3.28 7.15
C TYR A 303 -4.72 3.95 7.44
N GLY A 304 -4.11 4.47 6.38
CA GLY A 304 -2.80 5.08 6.38
C GLY A 304 -2.30 5.18 4.94
N MET A 305 -1.24 5.93 4.75
CA MET A 305 -0.65 6.16 3.43
C MET A 305 0.86 6.23 3.55
N THR A 306 1.55 6.06 2.43
CA THR A 306 3.02 6.01 2.40
C THR A 306 3.64 7.16 3.20
N GLU A 307 3.15 8.38 3.01
CA GLU A 307 3.62 9.59 3.66
C GLU A 307 3.52 9.56 5.19
N THR A 308 2.62 8.78 5.78
CA THR A 308 2.46 8.67 7.23
C THR A 308 3.19 7.45 7.81
N GLY A 309 4.03 6.77 7.02
CA GLY A 309 4.68 5.52 7.43
C GLY A 309 3.61 4.46 7.72
N PRO A 310 2.94 3.97 6.68
CA PRO A 310 1.48 3.87 6.54
C PRO A 310 0.71 3.45 7.80
N VAL A 311 0.63 4.39 8.74
CA VAL A 311 -0.21 4.32 9.93
C VAL A 311 -1.18 5.49 9.93
N GLY A 312 -2.36 5.23 10.48
CA GLY A 312 -3.48 6.15 10.54
C GLY A 312 -4.43 5.61 11.59
N SER A 313 -5.65 5.24 11.19
CA SER A 313 -6.67 4.67 12.06
C SER A 313 -6.89 3.18 11.80
N VAL A 314 -7.58 2.54 12.73
CA VAL A 314 -7.98 1.12 12.65
C VAL A 314 -9.45 0.97 13.03
N LEU A 315 -10.16 0.09 12.32
CA LEU A 315 -11.47 -0.44 12.74
C LEU A 315 -11.25 -1.84 13.29
N TYR A 316 -11.62 -2.08 14.54
CA TYR A 316 -11.38 -3.36 15.21
C TYR A 316 -12.44 -4.42 14.86
N PRO A 317 -12.15 -5.72 15.05
CA PRO A 317 -13.03 -6.85 14.77
C PRO A 317 -14.50 -6.68 15.19
N ASP A 318 -14.73 -6.25 16.42
CA ASP A 318 -16.06 -6.06 17.00
C ASP A 318 -16.85 -4.90 16.37
N GLU A 319 -16.15 -4.00 15.67
CA GLU A 319 -16.71 -2.84 14.99
C GLU A 319 -16.94 -3.11 13.48
N GLN A 320 -16.38 -4.19 12.92
CA GLN A 320 -16.37 -4.45 11.47
C GLN A 320 -17.75 -4.51 10.82
N VAL A 321 -18.71 -5.17 11.47
CA VAL A 321 -20.07 -5.32 10.91
C VAL A 321 -20.94 -4.11 11.25
N SER A 322 -20.84 -3.60 12.48
CA SER A 322 -21.68 -2.51 12.97
C SER A 322 -21.30 -1.14 12.37
N LYS A 323 -20.03 -0.98 11.98
CA LYS A 323 -19.45 0.23 11.39
C LYS A 323 -18.77 -0.05 10.06
N ALA A 324 -19.25 -1.06 9.33
CA ALA A 324 -18.76 -1.39 8.01
C ALA A 324 -18.73 -0.15 7.09
N GLY A 325 -17.69 -0.02 6.28
CA GLY A 325 -17.41 1.18 5.49
C GLY A 325 -16.54 2.21 6.21
N SER A 326 -16.38 2.11 7.53
CA SER A 326 -15.53 3.01 8.29
C SER A 326 -14.04 2.62 8.19
N ILE A 327 -13.18 3.62 8.33
CA ILE A 327 -11.73 3.45 8.53
C ILE A 327 -11.32 3.47 10.01
N GLY A 328 -12.30 3.40 10.93
CA GLY A 328 -12.10 3.55 12.36
C GLY A 328 -12.39 4.95 12.86
N ARG A 329 -12.22 5.16 14.17
CA ARG A 329 -12.45 6.44 14.87
C ARG A 329 -11.25 6.95 15.66
N VAL A 330 -10.27 6.07 15.94
CA VAL A 330 -9.05 6.43 16.69
C VAL A 330 -7.83 6.07 15.85
N GLY A 331 -6.81 6.90 15.93
CA GLY A 331 -5.48 6.58 15.42
C GLY A 331 -4.87 5.37 16.15
N LEU A 332 -3.95 4.68 15.48
CA LEU A 332 -3.06 3.71 16.12
C LEU A 332 -2.19 4.40 17.20
N PRO A 333 -1.55 3.63 18.12
CA PRO A 333 -0.68 4.20 19.15
C PRO A 333 0.36 5.17 18.58
N GLY A 334 0.38 6.41 19.08
CA GLY A 334 1.29 7.46 18.60
C GLY A 334 0.81 8.24 17.38
N VAL A 335 -0.38 7.95 16.86
CA VAL A 335 -1.02 8.65 15.75
C VAL A 335 -2.14 9.57 16.26
N ASP A 336 -2.03 10.85 15.95
CA ASP A 336 -3.08 11.84 16.17
C ASP A 336 -3.86 12.06 14.86
N VAL A 337 -5.18 11.98 14.90
CA VAL A 337 -6.07 12.07 13.73
C VAL A 337 -7.10 13.17 13.97
N ARG A 338 -7.23 14.07 13.01
CA ARG A 338 -8.27 15.11 12.99
C ARG A 338 -9.04 15.09 11.69
N VAL A 339 -10.28 15.54 11.75
CA VAL A 339 -11.07 15.81 10.55
C VAL A 339 -11.37 17.30 10.56
N VAL A 340 -10.79 18.04 9.61
CA VAL A 340 -10.83 19.49 9.56
C VAL A 340 -11.80 19.94 8.47
N THR A 341 -12.87 20.61 8.87
CA THR A 341 -13.86 21.17 7.94
C THR A 341 -13.26 22.27 7.08
N ALA A 342 -13.94 22.64 5.98
CA ALA A 342 -13.52 23.74 5.10
C ALA A 342 -13.36 25.10 5.83
N ASN A 343 -13.99 25.27 6.99
CA ASN A 343 -13.89 26.47 7.82
C ASN A 343 -12.71 26.43 8.82
N GLY A 344 -11.87 25.38 8.78
CA GLY A 344 -10.72 25.20 9.67
C GLY A 344 -11.04 24.63 11.05
N GLY A 345 -12.31 24.33 11.35
CA GLY A 345 -12.71 23.72 12.62
C GLY A 345 -12.76 22.19 12.57
N GLN A 346 -12.63 21.53 13.72
CA GLN A 346 -12.85 20.09 13.86
C GLN A 346 -14.28 19.71 13.44
N ALA A 347 -14.42 18.71 12.57
CA ALA A 347 -15.70 18.17 12.15
C ALA A 347 -16.43 17.49 13.32
N ARG A 348 -17.73 17.72 13.39
CA ARG A 348 -18.68 17.06 14.29
C ARG A 348 -19.46 15.99 13.53
N ALA A 349 -20.34 15.28 14.24
CA ALA A 349 -21.23 14.30 13.64
C ALA A 349 -21.95 14.86 12.39
N ASP A 350 -21.99 14.04 11.35
CA ASP A 350 -22.48 14.27 9.99
C ASP A 350 -21.80 15.38 9.19
N GLN A 351 -20.76 16.01 9.74
CA GLN A 351 -19.94 16.94 8.99
C GLN A 351 -18.84 16.21 8.22
N VAL A 352 -18.48 16.79 7.08
CA VAL A 352 -17.36 16.35 6.26
C VAL A 352 -16.19 17.30 6.44
N GLY A 353 -14.99 16.74 6.54
CA GLY A 353 -13.75 17.49 6.52
C GLY A 353 -12.60 16.64 5.98
N GLU A 354 -11.44 17.27 5.83
CA GLU A 354 -10.20 16.59 5.44
C GLU A 354 -9.59 15.88 6.63
N ILE A 355 -9.17 14.63 6.43
CA ILE A 355 -8.41 13.89 7.43
C ILE A 355 -6.99 14.44 7.49
N TRP A 356 -6.56 14.88 8.66
CA TRP A 356 -5.18 15.26 8.95
C TRP A 356 -4.58 14.25 9.91
N ILE A 357 -3.33 13.84 9.65
CA ILE A 357 -2.61 12.87 10.46
C ILE A 357 -1.32 13.51 10.97
N ARG A 358 -1.03 13.33 12.27
CA ARG A 358 0.25 13.70 12.83
C ARG A 358 0.82 12.52 13.60
N SER A 359 2.03 12.11 13.23
CA SER A 359 2.72 10.96 13.81
C SER A 359 4.23 11.11 13.66
N ALA A 360 4.99 10.46 14.53
CA ALA A 360 6.45 10.35 14.40
C ALA A 360 6.90 9.35 13.31
N THR A 361 5.94 8.68 12.67
CA THR A 361 6.13 7.78 11.51
C THR A 361 6.07 8.51 10.17
N THR A 362 5.59 9.76 10.15
CA THR A 362 5.47 10.58 8.94
C THR A 362 6.84 10.71 8.27
N MET A 363 6.85 10.63 6.94
CA MET A 363 8.02 10.87 6.10
C MET A 363 8.68 12.21 6.47
N ILE A 364 9.99 12.33 6.22
CA ILE A 364 10.67 13.61 6.45
C ILE A 364 10.41 14.62 5.32
N GLY A 365 9.91 14.14 4.18
CA GLY A 365 9.50 14.97 3.04
C GLY A 365 9.46 14.18 1.74
N TYR A 366 9.05 14.85 0.67
CA TYR A 366 9.21 14.37 -0.69
C TYR A 366 10.63 14.67 -1.19
N LEU A 367 11.25 13.68 -1.84
CA LEU A 367 12.61 13.78 -2.40
C LEU A 367 12.68 14.96 -3.39
N ASP A 368 13.63 15.86 -3.16
CA ASP A 368 13.92 17.06 -3.96
C ASP A 368 12.71 17.97 -4.25
N ASP A 369 11.64 17.86 -3.45
CA ASP A 369 10.41 18.65 -3.60
C ASP A 369 9.99 19.30 -2.26
N PRO A 370 10.72 20.33 -1.80
CA PRO A 370 10.42 21.01 -0.55
C PRO A 370 9.11 21.82 -0.61
N GLU A 371 8.64 22.17 -1.80
CA GLU A 371 7.35 22.86 -1.98
C GLU A 371 6.19 21.91 -1.75
N ALA A 372 6.17 20.74 -2.40
CA ALA A 372 5.14 19.74 -2.12
C ALA A 372 5.22 19.24 -0.68
N THR A 373 6.41 19.19 -0.09
CA THR A 373 6.59 18.82 1.32
C THR A 373 5.87 19.81 2.22
N ARG A 374 6.08 21.13 2.05
CA ARG A 374 5.38 22.16 2.85
C ARG A 374 3.90 22.26 2.56
N ALA A 375 3.47 21.88 1.35
CA ALA A 375 2.06 21.82 1.01
C ALA A 375 1.34 20.62 1.65
N ALA A 376 2.07 19.52 1.88
CA ALA A 376 1.52 18.31 2.45
C ALA A 376 1.69 18.22 3.97
N ILE A 377 2.76 18.78 4.55
CA ILE A 377 3.05 18.79 5.98
C ILE A 377 3.11 20.25 6.46
N ASP A 378 2.20 20.62 7.36
CA ASP A 378 2.15 21.98 7.90
C ASP A 378 3.22 22.24 8.98
N ALA A 379 3.28 23.48 9.46
CA ALA A 379 4.25 23.90 10.47
C ALA A 379 4.05 23.24 11.85
N ASP A 380 2.87 22.70 12.13
CA ASP A 380 2.52 22.00 13.37
C ASP A 380 2.74 20.47 13.25
N GLY A 381 3.22 20.02 12.09
CA GLY A 381 3.52 18.62 11.77
C GLY A 381 2.31 17.81 11.32
N TRP A 382 1.20 18.44 10.96
CA TRP A 382 0.05 17.75 10.37
C TRP A 382 0.28 17.46 8.91
N TYR A 383 0.15 16.18 8.56
CA TYR A 383 0.07 15.73 7.19
C TYR A 383 -1.39 15.82 6.69
N HIS A 384 -1.58 16.61 5.63
CA HIS A 384 -2.85 16.78 4.93
C HIS A 384 -3.05 15.63 3.94
N THR A 385 -3.96 14.70 4.26
CA THR A 385 -4.12 13.46 3.47
C THR A 385 -4.77 13.67 2.11
N GLY A 386 -5.51 14.77 1.97
CA GLY A 386 -6.44 14.98 0.86
C GLY A 386 -7.62 14.01 0.84
N ASP A 387 -7.80 13.11 1.83
CA ASP A 387 -8.99 12.29 1.97
C ASP A 387 -10.06 13.06 2.76
N LEU A 388 -11.27 13.14 2.21
CA LEU A 388 -12.43 13.71 2.88
C LEU A 388 -13.21 12.61 3.58
N ALA A 389 -13.55 12.83 4.84
CA ALA A 389 -14.37 11.90 5.61
C ALA A 389 -15.56 12.57 6.29
N ARG A 390 -16.69 11.86 6.29
CA ARG A 390 -17.83 12.14 7.16
C ARG A 390 -17.58 11.48 8.51
N VAL A 391 -17.82 12.22 9.59
CA VAL A 391 -17.79 11.71 10.96
C VAL A 391 -19.21 11.30 11.35
N ASP A 392 -19.44 10.09 11.88
CA ASP A 392 -20.76 9.73 12.43
C ASP A 392 -20.93 10.15 13.90
N ASP A 393 -22.11 9.89 14.47
CA ASP A 393 -22.43 10.23 15.87
C ASP A 393 -21.49 9.60 16.91
N ASP A 394 -20.88 8.46 16.58
CA ASP A 394 -19.96 7.73 17.46
C ASP A 394 -18.47 8.07 17.17
N GLY A 395 -18.22 9.01 16.26
CA GLY A 395 -16.90 9.49 15.87
C GLY A 395 -16.20 8.67 14.78
N TYR A 396 -16.87 7.70 14.16
CA TYR A 396 -16.29 6.89 13.10
C TYR A 396 -16.18 7.66 11.80
N LEU A 397 -15.07 7.42 11.11
CA LEU A 397 -14.71 8.12 9.89
C LEU A 397 -15.11 7.28 8.68
N PHE A 398 -15.83 7.88 7.74
CA PHE A 398 -16.22 7.27 6.47
C PHE A 398 -15.65 8.11 5.34
N ILE A 399 -14.74 7.55 4.55
CA ILE A 399 -14.18 8.26 3.40
C ILE A 399 -15.30 8.50 2.40
N VAL A 400 -15.54 9.77 2.07
CA VAL A 400 -16.57 10.20 1.12
C VAL A 400 -16.00 10.73 -0.17
N ASP A 401 -14.74 11.20 -0.20
CA ASP A 401 -14.07 11.65 -1.43
C ASP A 401 -12.58 11.93 -1.23
N ARG A 402 -11.92 12.45 -2.27
CA ARG A 402 -10.66 13.19 -2.20
C ARG A 402 -10.93 14.69 -2.36
N THR A 403 -10.17 15.54 -1.67
CA THR A 403 -10.26 17.01 -1.79
C THR A 403 -10.13 17.49 -3.22
N LYS A 404 -9.21 16.91 -3.99
CA LYS A 404 -8.98 17.22 -5.41
C LYS A 404 -10.06 16.70 -6.37
N ASP A 405 -10.83 15.69 -5.94
CA ASP A 405 -11.86 15.05 -6.77
C ASP A 405 -13.26 15.58 -6.42
N MET A 406 -13.41 16.29 -5.28
CA MET A 406 -14.64 16.97 -4.87
C MET A 406 -15.05 18.02 -5.90
N ILE A 407 -16.31 17.96 -6.30
CA ILE A 407 -16.89 18.85 -7.31
C ILE A 407 -17.69 19.93 -6.58
N ILE A 408 -17.45 21.19 -6.89
CA ILE A 408 -18.25 22.30 -6.36
C ILE A 408 -19.15 22.82 -7.47
N THR A 409 -20.46 22.57 -7.35
CA THR A 409 -21.46 22.98 -8.35
C THR A 409 -22.53 23.85 -7.68
N GLY A 410 -22.68 25.09 -8.14
CA GLY A 410 -23.67 26.02 -7.59
C GLY A 410 -23.48 26.38 -6.12
N GLY A 411 -22.25 26.27 -5.61
CA GLY A 411 -21.93 26.47 -4.19
C GLY A 411 -22.13 25.24 -3.31
N GLU A 412 -22.59 24.12 -3.88
CA GLU A 412 -22.76 22.85 -3.17
C GLU A 412 -21.59 21.90 -3.45
N ASN A 413 -21.17 21.17 -2.41
CA ASN A 413 -20.16 20.13 -2.54
C ASN A 413 -20.81 18.83 -3.01
N VAL A 414 -20.29 18.27 -4.10
CA VAL A 414 -20.65 16.95 -4.61
C VAL A 414 -19.43 16.07 -4.46
N TYR A 415 -19.58 15.05 -3.63
CA TYR A 415 -18.56 14.04 -3.40
C TYR A 415 -18.63 12.99 -4.51
N SER A 416 -17.62 12.93 -5.36
CA SER A 416 -17.59 12.10 -6.55
C SER A 416 -17.85 10.62 -6.24
N LYS A 417 -17.26 10.11 -5.14
CA LYS A 417 -17.41 8.71 -4.72
C LYS A 417 -18.84 8.37 -4.28
N GLU A 418 -19.57 9.29 -3.65
CA GLU A 418 -20.99 9.10 -3.29
C GLU A 418 -21.85 8.86 -4.55
N VAL A 419 -21.56 9.61 -5.62
CA VAL A 419 -22.26 9.49 -6.90
C VAL A 419 -21.83 8.21 -7.64
N GLU A 420 -20.55 7.86 -7.58
CA GLU A 420 -20.01 6.61 -8.16
C GLU A 420 -20.63 5.38 -7.50
N ASP A 421 -20.69 5.33 -6.18
CA ASP A 421 -21.27 4.21 -5.43
C ASP A 421 -22.76 4.06 -5.78
N ALA A 422 -23.50 5.17 -5.85
CA ALA A 422 -24.89 5.17 -6.27
C ALA A 422 -25.06 4.66 -7.72
N LEU A 423 -24.15 5.00 -8.63
CA LEU A 423 -24.15 4.53 -10.01
C LEU A 423 -23.83 3.04 -10.11
N THR A 424 -22.79 2.56 -9.41
CA THR A 424 -22.37 1.15 -9.44
C THR A 424 -23.36 0.20 -8.75
N ALA A 425 -24.33 0.74 -7.99
CA ALA A 425 -25.48 -0.03 -7.51
C ALA A 425 -26.48 -0.39 -8.63
N HIS A 426 -26.33 0.18 -9.83
CA HIS A 426 -27.16 -0.17 -10.99
C HIS A 426 -26.73 -1.51 -11.61
N PRO A 427 -27.64 -2.47 -11.89
CA PRO A 427 -27.29 -3.80 -12.40
C PRO A 427 -26.59 -3.86 -13.77
N ALA A 428 -26.53 -2.74 -14.49
CA ALA A 428 -25.89 -2.65 -15.81
C ALA A 428 -24.54 -1.90 -15.79
N ILE A 429 -24.16 -1.30 -14.66
CA ILE A 429 -22.94 -0.49 -14.54
C ILE A 429 -21.88 -1.31 -13.79
N ALA A 430 -20.76 -1.57 -14.46
CA ALA A 430 -19.61 -2.23 -13.86
C ALA A 430 -18.77 -1.25 -13.05
N GLU A 431 -18.57 -0.05 -13.60
CA GLU A 431 -17.70 0.97 -13.03
C GLU A 431 -18.24 2.35 -13.34
N ALA A 432 -17.96 3.31 -12.45
CA ALA A 432 -18.25 4.71 -12.67
C ALA A 432 -17.07 5.56 -12.22
N ALA A 433 -16.80 6.64 -12.96
CA ALA A 433 -15.94 7.73 -12.55
C ALA A 433 -16.69 9.05 -12.71
N VAL A 434 -16.81 9.79 -11.61
CA VAL A 434 -17.53 11.06 -11.56
C VAL A 434 -16.50 12.17 -11.43
N VAL A 435 -16.60 13.16 -12.32
CA VAL A 435 -15.66 14.27 -12.43
C VAL A 435 -16.40 15.60 -12.57
N GLY A 436 -15.76 16.65 -12.08
CA GLY A 436 -16.23 18.03 -12.27
C GLY A 436 -15.69 18.59 -13.57
N ARG A 437 -16.56 19.10 -14.44
CA ARG A 437 -16.15 19.87 -15.61
C ARG A 437 -16.44 21.35 -15.37
N PRO A 438 -15.51 22.27 -15.68
CA PRO A 438 -15.75 23.71 -15.56
C PRO A 438 -17.08 24.12 -16.23
N HIS A 439 -17.87 24.94 -15.54
CA HIS A 439 -19.15 25.44 -16.04
C HIS A 439 -19.28 26.95 -15.74
N PRO A 440 -19.57 27.81 -16.73
CA PRO A 440 -19.63 29.26 -16.56
C PRO A 440 -20.55 29.75 -15.42
N GLU A 441 -21.73 29.16 -15.29
CA GLU A 441 -22.73 29.56 -14.27
C GLU A 441 -22.58 28.87 -12.91
N TRP A 442 -22.13 27.61 -12.89
CA TRP A 442 -22.17 26.76 -11.69
C TRP A 442 -20.79 26.54 -11.07
N GLY A 443 -19.73 27.11 -11.65
CA GLY A 443 -18.33 26.81 -11.32
C GLY A 443 -17.91 25.49 -11.95
N GLN A 444 -18.53 24.39 -11.55
CA GLN A 444 -18.41 23.09 -12.18
C GLN A 444 -19.79 22.45 -12.44
N THR A 445 -19.85 21.51 -13.37
CA THR A 445 -20.97 20.58 -13.55
C THR A 445 -20.50 19.15 -13.27
N VAL A 446 -21.38 18.34 -12.68
CA VAL A 446 -21.12 16.94 -12.38
C VAL A 446 -21.32 16.11 -13.66
N ILE A 447 -20.33 15.30 -14.00
CA ILE A 447 -20.34 14.40 -15.17
C ILE A 447 -19.94 13.00 -14.72
N ALA A 448 -20.59 11.98 -15.26
CA ALA A 448 -20.25 10.59 -15.00
C ALA A 448 -19.76 9.91 -16.28
N HIS A 449 -18.63 9.21 -16.17
CA HIS A 449 -18.17 8.23 -17.16
C HIS A 449 -18.43 6.84 -16.61
N ILE A 450 -19.13 6.00 -17.38
CA ILE A 450 -19.61 4.70 -16.93
C ILE A 450 -19.14 3.59 -17.85
N VAL A 451 -18.71 2.48 -17.25
CA VAL A 451 -18.37 1.25 -17.96
C VAL A 451 -19.49 0.25 -17.70
N ARG A 452 -19.94 -0.42 -18.75
CA ARG A 452 -21.03 -1.40 -18.68
C ARG A 452 -20.54 -2.75 -18.21
N ILE A 453 -21.44 -3.52 -17.62
CA ILE A 453 -21.24 -4.96 -17.44
C ILE A 453 -21.34 -5.64 -18.81
N ASP A 454 -20.39 -6.52 -19.12
CA ASP A 454 -20.38 -7.29 -20.36
C ASP A 454 -21.67 -8.11 -20.50
N GLY A 455 -22.37 -7.94 -21.63
CA GLY A 455 -23.62 -8.64 -21.93
C GLY A 455 -24.87 -8.08 -21.25
N ALA A 456 -24.78 -6.98 -20.49
CA ALA A 456 -25.95 -6.26 -19.98
C ALA A 456 -26.66 -5.48 -21.10
N ASP A 457 -27.97 -5.24 -20.93
CA ASP A 457 -28.76 -4.35 -21.79
C ASP A 457 -28.13 -2.93 -21.86
N ASP A 458 -28.53 -2.13 -22.87
CA ASP A 458 -28.06 -0.74 -22.98
C ASP A 458 -28.31 0.04 -21.69
N VAL A 459 -27.37 0.93 -21.35
CA VAL A 459 -27.52 1.81 -20.18
C VAL A 459 -28.83 2.58 -20.35
N PRO A 460 -29.73 2.58 -19.35
CA PRO A 460 -31.02 3.24 -19.49
C PRO A 460 -30.87 4.72 -19.85
N GLU A 461 -31.73 5.23 -20.74
CA GLU A 461 -31.84 6.66 -21.06
C GLU A 461 -32.08 7.55 -19.82
N ASP A 462 -32.50 6.96 -18.69
CA ASP A 462 -32.89 7.70 -17.50
C ASP A 462 -32.16 7.25 -16.21
N LEU A 463 -30.82 7.18 -16.28
CA LEU A 463 -29.98 7.10 -15.07
C LEU A 463 -30.29 8.21 -14.05
N THR A 464 -30.78 9.36 -14.53
CA THR A 464 -31.27 10.45 -13.70
C THR A 464 -32.41 9.98 -12.78
N THR A 465 -33.42 9.29 -13.30
CA THR A 465 -34.51 8.72 -12.49
C THR A 465 -34.02 7.65 -11.53
N PHE A 466 -33.07 6.80 -11.95
CA PHE A 466 -32.46 5.83 -11.03
C PHE A 466 -31.76 6.50 -9.84
N LEU A 467 -31.07 7.61 -10.07
CA LEU A 467 -30.36 8.36 -9.03
C LEU A 467 -31.27 9.27 -8.20
N ALA A 468 -32.42 9.72 -8.72
CA ALA A 468 -33.34 10.65 -8.05
C ALA A 468 -33.90 10.13 -6.72
N GLY A 469 -33.94 8.80 -6.52
CA GLY A 469 -34.33 8.17 -5.24
C GLY A 469 -33.18 7.94 -4.26
N ARG A 470 -31.93 8.25 -4.65
CA ARG A 470 -30.70 7.91 -3.92
C ARG A 470 -29.85 9.12 -3.58
N LEU A 471 -29.88 10.14 -4.43
CA LEU A 471 -29.05 11.34 -4.33
C LEU A 471 -29.91 12.59 -4.36
N ALA A 472 -29.43 13.65 -3.70
CA ALA A 472 -30.01 14.98 -3.87
C ALA A 472 -29.84 15.46 -5.32
N ARG A 473 -30.83 16.22 -5.84
CA ARG A 473 -30.90 16.62 -7.26
C ARG A 473 -29.63 17.29 -7.79
N TYR A 474 -28.93 18.09 -6.97
CA TYR A 474 -27.71 18.79 -7.39
C TYR A 474 -26.48 17.87 -7.53
N LYS A 475 -26.52 16.66 -6.94
CA LYS A 475 -25.45 15.65 -7.04
C LYS A 475 -25.59 14.77 -8.28
N ILE A 476 -26.78 14.71 -8.87
CA ILE A 476 -27.05 13.85 -10.04
C ILE A 476 -26.25 14.40 -11.23
N PRO A 477 -25.43 13.57 -11.90
CA PRO A 477 -24.69 13.99 -13.09
C PRO A 477 -25.62 14.59 -14.14
N ARG A 478 -25.19 15.70 -14.75
CA ARG A 478 -25.94 16.32 -15.87
C ARG A 478 -25.65 15.62 -17.19
N GLU A 479 -24.56 14.88 -17.25
CA GLU A 479 -24.10 14.14 -18.42
C GLU A 479 -23.59 12.76 -17.99
N PHE A 480 -23.92 11.77 -18.80
CA PHE A 480 -23.46 10.39 -18.67
C PHE A 480 -22.76 10.01 -19.97
N HIS A 481 -21.50 9.61 -19.88
CA HIS A 481 -20.69 9.17 -21.01
C HIS A 481 -20.38 7.70 -20.84
N VAL A 482 -20.79 6.88 -21.81
CA VAL A 482 -20.45 5.45 -21.80
C VAL A 482 -19.02 5.31 -22.33
N ALA A 483 -18.14 4.76 -21.51
CA ALA A 483 -16.75 4.47 -21.85
C ALA A 483 -16.55 2.96 -22.00
N GLN A 484 -15.66 2.54 -22.91
CA GLN A 484 -15.24 1.15 -22.99
C GLN A 484 -14.42 0.73 -21.76
N SER A 485 -13.61 1.65 -21.23
CA SER A 485 -12.82 1.47 -20.02
C SER A 485 -12.48 2.83 -19.40
N LEU A 486 -12.10 2.82 -18.12
CA LEU A 486 -11.62 4.00 -17.41
C LEU A 486 -10.08 3.99 -17.32
N PRO A 487 -9.41 5.15 -17.42
CA PRO A 487 -7.95 5.23 -17.29
C PRO A 487 -7.52 4.84 -15.88
N ARG A 488 -6.48 4.00 -15.76
CA ARG A 488 -6.03 3.41 -14.50
C ARG A 488 -4.52 3.40 -14.36
N THR A 489 -4.05 3.51 -13.13
CA THR A 489 -2.66 3.19 -12.78
C THR A 489 -2.38 1.70 -13.01
N PRO A 490 -1.10 1.28 -13.09
CA PRO A 490 -0.73 -0.15 -13.11
C PRO A 490 -1.20 -0.94 -11.88
N THR A 491 -1.53 -0.26 -10.78
CA THR A 491 -2.14 -0.84 -9.57
C THR A 491 -3.66 -0.94 -9.63
N GLY A 492 -4.27 -0.55 -10.76
CA GLY A 492 -5.72 -0.62 -10.99
C GLY A 492 -6.51 0.56 -10.45
N LYS A 493 -5.89 1.64 -9.97
CA LYS A 493 -6.60 2.81 -9.43
C LYS A 493 -7.03 3.75 -10.57
N ILE A 494 -8.31 4.15 -10.61
CA ILE A 494 -8.84 5.08 -11.63
C ILE A 494 -8.11 6.44 -11.54
N GLN A 495 -7.67 6.95 -12.69
CA GLN A 495 -7.00 8.24 -12.85
C GLN A 495 -7.97 9.30 -13.37
N LYS A 496 -8.83 9.82 -12.48
CA LYS A 496 -9.90 10.79 -12.82
C LYS A 496 -9.42 12.04 -13.57
N HIS A 497 -8.20 12.51 -13.31
CA HIS A 497 -7.60 13.65 -14.00
C HIS A 497 -7.40 13.41 -15.52
N LEU A 498 -7.30 12.15 -15.97
CA LEU A 498 -7.18 11.79 -17.39
C LEU A 498 -8.53 11.66 -18.11
N ILE A 499 -9.64 11.71 -17.36
CA ILE A 499 -10.99 11.55 -17.93
C ILE A 499 -11.47 12.85 -18.60
N ASN A 500 -11.02 14.01 -18.11
CA ASN A 500 -11.34 15.33 -18.68
C ASN A 500 -10.52 15.69 -19.93
N THR A 501 -9.72 14.77 -20.46
CA THR A 501 -8.90 15.00 -21.66
C THR A 501 -9.74 14.73 -22.93
N PRO A 502 -9.67 15.58 -23.99
CA PRO A 502 -10.60 15.54 -25.14
C PRO A 502 -10.67 14.21 -25.93
N GLU A 503 -9.74 13.29 -25.71
CA GLU A 503 -9.63 12.03 -26.45
C GLU A 503 -10.64 10.95 -26.01
N LEU A 504 -11.22 11.07 -24.81
CA LEU A 504 -12.21 10.11 -24.28
C LEU A 504 -13.67 10.56 -24.42
N SER A 505 -13.91 11.77 -24.92
CA SER A 505 -15.25 12.30 -25.19
C SER A 505 -15.75 11.84 -26.56
N THR A 506 -16.09 10.55 -26.70
CA THR A 506 -17.07 10.15 -27.72
C THR A 506 -18.45 10.43 -27.19
N THR A 507 -19.02 11.58 -27.58
CA THR A 507 -20.44 11.87 -27.41
C THR A 507 -21.25 10.78 -28.10
N ALA A 508 -22.14 10.12 -27.34
CA ALA A 508 -23.21 9.30 -27.90
C ALA A 508 -24.23 10.19 -28.63
#